data_AF-A0A1G8B6K6-F1
#
_entry.id   AF-A0A1G8B6K6-F1
#
_cell.length_a   1.000
_cell.length_b   1.000
_cell.length_c   1.000
_cell.angle_alpha   90.00
_cell.angle_beta   90.00
_cell.angle_gamma   90.00
#
_symmetry.space_group_name_H-M   'P 1'
#
loop_
_entity.id
_entity.type
_entity.pdbx_description
1 polymer ?
#
loop_
_entity_poly.entity_id
_entity_poly.type
_entity_poly.pdbx_seq_one_letter_code
_entity_poly.pdbx_strand_id
1 'polypeptide(L)'
;MSIFTDYGKLLILLVGCMLAVALIVDPLLAAIVLRRNPYPLVFRCLRESGVTAFFTRSSAANIPVNMELCEKLGMDPEMYAVSIPLGATINMDGAAITIAVMSLAAANTVGIQVSFATALILAFIATLAACGASGVAGGSLLLIPMACSLFGVNADVAMQVVAVGFIIGVVQDSVETALNSSGDVMFAATAEYAQWKKQGKSLPTFLGGDTKLDI
;
A
#
# COMPACT_ATOMS: atom_id res chain seq x y z
N MET A 1 -0.78 -21.97 23.62
CA MET A 1 -1.43 -20.65 23.48
C MET A 1 -0.47 -19.52 23.08
N SER A 2 0.82 -19.55 23.47
CA SER A 2 1.79 -18.49 23.13
C SER A 2 1.95 -18.21 21.63
N ILE A 3 2.00 -19.26 20.79
CA ILE A 3 2.19 -19.14 19.34
C ILE A 3 1.10 -18.28 18.68
N PHE A 4 -0.17 -18.49 19.04
CA PHE A 4 -1.28 -17.68 18.50
C PHE A 4 -1.20 -16.22 18.96
N THR A 5 -0.69 -15.97 20.18
CA THR A 5 -0.44 -14.62 20.67
C THR A 5 0.64 -13.92 19.84
N ASP A 6 1.70 -14.63 19.47
CA ASP A 6 2.79 -14.04 18.68
C ASP A 6 2.38 -13.80 17.22
N TYR A 7 1.60 -14.70 16.62
CA TYR A 7 0.98 -14.45 15.31
C TYR A 7 0.01 -13.27 15.34
N GLY A 8 -0.78 -13.15 16.42
CA GLY A 8 -1.65 -12.01 16.63
C GLY A 8 -0.88 -10.68 16.73
N LYS A 9 0.23 -10.64 17.48
CA LYS A 9 1.10 -9.46 17.56
C LYS A 9 1.68 -9.08 16.21
N LEU A 10 2.16 -10.07 15.44
CA LEU A 10 2.71 -9.85 14.10
C LEU A 10 1.66 -9.28 13.15
N LEU A 11 0.45 -9.83 13.17
CA LEU A 11 -0.66 -9.33 12.37
C LEU A 11 -1.06 -7.89 12.77
N ILE A 12 -1.15 -7.59 14.07
CA ILE A 12 -1.43 -6.24 14.57
C ILE A 12 -0.35 -5.26 14.12
N LEU A 13 0.92 -5.68 14.15
CA LEU A 13 2.04 -4.85 13.69
C LEU A 13 1.94 -4.56 12.18
N LEU A 14 1.70 -5.58 11.36
CA LEU A 14 1.52 -5.43 9.91
C LEU A 14 0.37 -4.48 9.56
N VAL A 15 -0.82 -4.75 10.11
CA VAL A 15 -2.00 -3.92 9.89
C VAL A 15 -1.78 -2.50 10.44
N GLY A 16 -1.14 -2.37 11.60
CA GLY A 16 -0.80 -1.08 12.20
C GLY A 16 0.13 -0.26 11.31
N CYS A 17 1.16 -0.87 10.71
CA CYS A 17 2.03 -0.20 9.75
C CYS A 17 1.28 0.24 8.49
N MET A 18 0.46 -0.64 7.91
CA MET A 18 -0.33 -0.31 6.71
C MET A 18 -1.34 0.81 6.98
N LEU A 19 -2.02 0.78 8.13
CA LEU A 19 -2.94 1.85 8.54
C LEU A 19 -2.19 3.16 8.81
N ALA A 20 -1.00 3.11 9.39
CA ALA A 20 -0.17 4.31 9.57
C ALA A 20 0.23 4.91 8.22
N VAL A 21 0.52 4.09 7.20
CA VAL A 21 0.76 4.60 5.85
C VAL A 21 -0.51 5.25 5.29
N ALA A 22 -1.62 4.53 5.25
CA ALA A 22 -2.90 5.00 4.70
C ALA A 22 -3.45 6.27 5.38
N LEU A 23 -3.26 6.42 6.69
CA LEU A 23 -3.89 7.46 7.50
C LEU A 23 -2.94 8.55 7.97
N ILE A 24 -1.62 8.38 7.81
CA ILE A 24 -0.63 9.37 8.24
C ILE A 24 0.31 9.73 7.09
N VAL A 25 0.98 8.74 6.48
CA VAL A 25 2.00 9.00 5.46
C VAL A 25 1.38 9.53 4.17
N ASP A 26 0.40 8.82 3.59
CA ASP A 26 -0.21 9.24 2.33
C ASP A 26 -0.92 10.59 2.47
N PRO A 27 -1.74 10.82 3.53
CA PRO A 27 -2.34 12.13 3.76
C PRO A 27 -1.29 13.22 3.91
N LEU A 28 -0.21 12.98 4.64
CA LEU A 28 0.86 13.97 4.79
C LEU A 28 1.47 14.35 3.42
N LEU A 29 1.76 13.37 2.57
CA LEU A 29 2.29 13.62 1.22
C LEU A 29 1.31 14.42 0.37
N ALA A 30 0.03 14.05 0.35
CA ALA A 30 -1.00 14.80 -0.37
C ALA A 30 -1.20 16.22 0.20
N ALA A 31 -1.14 16.40 1.52
CA ALA A 31 -1.24 17.70 2.17
C ALA A 31 -0.08 18.62 1.77
N ILE A 32 1.14 18.10 1.69
CA ILE A 32 2.33 18.86 1.27
C ILE A 32 2.17 19.37 -0.17
N VAL A 33 1.70 18.51 -1.07
CA VAL A 33 1.53 18.82 -2.50
C VAL A 33 0.35 19.77 -2.73
N LEU A 34 -0.83 19.44 -2.18
CA LEU A 34 -2.06 20.19 -2.40
C LEU A 34 -2.16 21.44 -1.52
N ARG A 35 -1.42 21.50 -0.40
CA ARG A 35 -1.53 22.55 0.64
C ARG A 35 -2.97 22.75 1.12
N ARG A 36 -3.70 21.65 1.23
CA ARG A 36 -5.11 21.56 1.67
C ARG A 36 -5.26 20.35 2.57
N ASN A 37 -6.38 20.28 3.29
CA ASN A 37 -6.75 19.09 4.04
C ASN A 37 -7.03 17.93 3.05
N PRO A 38 -6.24 16.85 3.04
CA PRO A 38 -6.37 15.75 2.09
C PRO A 38 -7.35 14.66 2.57
N TYR A 39 -7.73 14.66 3.86
CA TYR A 39 -8.55 13.60 4.44
C TYR A 39 -9.88 13.34 3.72
N PRO A 40 -10.58 14.36 3.19
CA PRO A 40 -11.76 14.12 2.36
C PRO A 40 -11.48 13.23 1.13
N LEU A 41 -10.32 13.39 0.48
CA LEU A 41 -9.89 12.52 -0.62
C LEU A 41 -9.52 11.13 -0.09
N VAL A 42 -8.72 11.08 0.97
CA VAL A 42 -8.25 9.82 1.60
C VAL A 42 -9.43 8.91 1.96
N PHE A 43 -10.43 9.44 2.69
CA PHE A 43 -11.58 8.64 3.09
C PHE A 43 -12.45 8.21 1.92
N ARG A 44 -12.53 9.00 0.85
CA ARG A 44 -13.24 8.60 -0.37
C ARG A 44 -12.49 7.47 -1.07
N CYS A 45 -11.18 7.58 -1.24
CA CYS A 45 -10.33 6.52 -1.82
C CYS A 45 -10.40 5.23 -1.00
N LEU A 46 -10.28 5.31 0.32
CA LEU A 46 -10.41 4.14 1.20
C LEU A 46 -11.80 3.51 1.13
N ARG A 47 -12.87 4.32 1.06
CA ARG A 47 -14.25 3.82 1.03
C ARG A 47 -14.60 3.13 -0.29
N GLU A 48 -14.30 3.75 -1.42
CA GLU A 48 -14.76 3.27 -2.73
C GLU A 48 -13.78 2.26 -3.34
N SER A 49 -12.47 2.55 -3.29
CA SER A 49 -11.44 1.64 -3.78
C SER A 49 -11.01 0.64 -2.70
N GLY A 50 -10.59 1.14 -1.53
CA GLY A 50 -9.98 0.33 -0.47
C GLY A 50 -10.89 -0.79 0.05
N VAL A 51 -12.17 -0.50 0.30
CA VAL A 51 -13.15 -1.52 0.75
C VAL A 51 -13.34 -2.62 -0.30
N THR A 52 -13.46 -2.26 -1.58
CA THR A 52 -13.62 -3.24 -2.65
C THR A 52 -12.36 -4.10 -2.77
N ALA A 53 -11.19 -3.45 -2.83
CA ALA A 53 -9.88 -4.12 -2.88
C ALA A 53 -9.63 -5.04 -1.67
N PHE A 54 -10.10 -4.65 -0.49
CA PHE A 54 -9.99 -5.46 0.73
C PHE A 54 -10.67 -6.83 0.56
N PHE A 55 -11.87 -6.86 -0.03
CA PHE A 55 -12.60 -8.12 -0.23
C PHE A 55 -12.15 -8.89 -1.46
N THR A 56 -11.72 -8.21 -2.54
CA THR A 56 -11.24 -8.88 -3.75
C THR A 56 -9.83 -9.44 -3.59
N ARG A 57 -8.99 -8.82 -2.74
CA ARG A 57 -7.56 -9.16 -2.58
C ARG A 57 -6.79 -9.16 -3.90
N SER A 58 -7.18 -8.27 -4.82
CA SER A 58 -6.50 -8.11 -6.11
C SER A 58 -6.62 -6.67 -6.61
N SER A 59 -5.48 -5.98 -6.69
CA SER A 59 -5.39 -4.63 -7.29
C SER A 59 -5.78 -4.65 -8.76
N ALA A 60 -5.38 -5.71 -9.50
CA ALA A 60 -5.73 -5.87 -10.91
C ALA A 60 -7.24 -6.02 -11.11
N ALA A 61 -7.92 -6.79 -10.25
CA ALA A 61 -9.39 -6.91 -10.29
C ALA A 61 -10.10 -5.61 -9.92
N ASN A 62 -9.42 -4.72 -9.17
CA ASN A 62 -9.98 -3.45 -8.71
C ASN A 62 -9.74 -2.28 -9.69
N ILE A 63 -8.99 -2.48 -10.79
CA ILE A 63 -8.74 -1.45 -11.82
C ILE A 63 -10.05 -0.80 -12.29
N PRO A 64 -11.11 -1.54 -12.68
CA PRO A 64 -12.34 -0.90 -13.17
C PRO A 64 -13.00 0.02 -12.13
N VAL A 65 -12.98 -0.39 -10.86
CA VAL A 65 -13.51 0.40 -9.74
C VAL A 65 -12.71 1.68 -9.53
N ASN A 66 -11.38 1.59 -9.65
CA ASN A 66 -10.50 2.75 -9.59
C ASN A 66 -10.73 3.72 -10.76
N MET A 67 -10.94 3.22 -11.99
CA MET A 67 -11.26 4.07 -13.14
C MET A 67 -12.58 4.84 -12.94
N GLU A 68 -13.63 4.16 -12.47
CA GLU A 68 -14.93 4.79 -12.18
C GLU A 68 -14.80 5.84 -11.08
N LEU A 69 -13.99 5.57 -10.05
CA LEU A 69 -13.72 6.54 -8.99
C LEU A 69 -12.96 7.77 -9.52
N CYS A 70 -11.97 7.59 -10.40
CA CYS A 70 -11.28 8.70 -11.05
C CYS A 70 -12.24 9.57 -11.88
N GLU A 71 -13.17 8.96 -12.61
CA GLU A 71 -14.21 9.66 -13.35
C GLU A 71 -15.10 10.52 -12.42
N LYS A 72 -15.56 9.96 -11.29
CA LYS A 72 -16.30 10.70 -10.25
C LYS A 72 -15.48 11.84 -9.64
N LEU A 73 -14.18 11.68 -9.54
CA LEU A 73 -13.23 12.70 -9.10
C LEU A 73 -12.97 13.79 -10.17
N GLY A 74 -13.63 13.70 -11.33
CA GLY A 74 -13.53 14.67 -12.42
C GLY A 74 -12.16 14.70 -13.07
N MET A 75 -11.40 13.61 -12.95
CA MET A 75 -10.06 13.46 -13.50
C MET A 75 -10.08 13.29 -15.01
N ASP A 76 -8.95 13.56 -15.66
CA ASP A 76 -8.80 13.38 -17.10
C ASP A 76 -8.70 11.88 -17.47
N PRO A 77 -9.61 11.36 -18.33
CA PRO A 77 -9.56 9.98 -18.81
C PRO A 77 -8.24 9.56 -19.43
N GLU A 78 -7.54 10.47 -20.11
CA GLU A 78 -6.23 10.16 -20.70
C GLU A 78 -5.17 9.91 -19.62
N MET A 79 -5.31 10.58 -18.47
CA MET A 79 -4.36 10.45 -17.35
C MET A 79 -4.62 9.20 -16.53
N TYR A 80 -5.87 8.97 -16.10
CA TYR A 80 -6.19 7.81 -15.26
C TYR A 80 -6.18 6.49 -16.04
N ALA A 81 -6.42 6.52 -17.36
CA ALA A 81 -6.30 5.32 -18.21
C ALA A 81 -4.89 4.70 -18.19
N VAL A 82 -3.85 5.50 -17.91
CA VAL A 82 -2.46 5.03 -17.82
C VAL A 82 -2.02 4.88 -16.37
N SER A 83 -2.30 5.87 -15.52
CA SER A 83 -1.78 5.88 -14.15
C SER A 83 -2.39 4.79 -13.26
N ILE A 84 -3.66 4.44 -13.42
CA ILE A 84 -4.31 3.40 -12.61
C ILE A 84 -3.79 1.99 -12.93
N PRO A 85 -3.74 1.54 -14.20
CA PRO A 85 -3.14 0.24 -14.52
C PRO A 85 -1.66 0.16 -14.15
N LEU A 86 -0.91 1.25 -14.33
CA LEU A 86 0.47 1.31 -13.91
C LEU A 86 0.58 1.18 -12.39
N GLY A 87 -0.17 1.98 -11.64
CA GLY A 87 -0.24 1.95 -10.18
C GLY A 87 -0.55 0.56 -9.63
N ALA A 88 -1.57 -0.11 -10.18
CA ALA A 88 -1.96 -1.47 -9.77
C ALA A 88 -0.83 -2.52 -9.89
N THR A 89 0.24 -2.20 -10.63
CA THR A 89 1.45 -3.03 -10.73
C THR A 89 2.62 -2.53 -9.87
N ILE A 90 2.90 -1.22 -9.86
CA ILE A 90 4.12 -0.68 -9.22
C ILE A 90 3.89 -0.12 -7.82
N ASN A 91 2.67 0.32 -7.49
CA ASN A 91 2.35 0.92 -6.20
C ASN A 91 2.02 -0.19 -5.19
N MET A 92 3.08 -0.71 -4.60
CA MET A 92 3.07 -1.93 -3.80
C MET A 92 3.53 -1.66 -2.36
N ASP A 93 3.04 -0.57 -1.76
CA ASP A 93 3.45 -0.12 -0.42
C ASP A 93 3.13 -1.16 0.67
N GLY A 94 1.93 -1.74 0.64
CA GLY A 94 1.54 -2.82 1.54
C GLY A 94 2.45 -4.04 1.39
N ALA A 95 2.80 -4.42 0.16
CA ALA A 95 3.71 -5.54 -0.10
C ALA A 95 5.12 -5.25 0.41
N ALA A 96 5.62 -4.01 0.24
CA ALA A 96 6.90 -3.60 0.79
C ALA A 96 6.91 -3.68 2.32
N ILE A 97 5.83 -3.25 2.99
CA ILE A 97 5.64 -3.39 4.44
C ILE A 97 5.65 -4.86 4.83
N THR A 98 4.88 -5.71 4.13
CA THR A 98 4.81 -7.15 4.40
C THR A 98 6.18 -7.80 4.32
N ILE A 99 6.91 -7.59 3.22
CA ILE A 99 8.27 -8.13 3.02
C ILE A 99 9.19 -7.67 4.15
N ALA A 100 9.22 -6.36 4.44
CA ALA A 100 10.12 -5.80 5.44
C ALA A 100 9.81 -6.30 6.86
N VAL A 101 8.55 -6.20 7.29
CA VAL A 101 8.13 -6.57 8.66
C VAL A 101 8.29 -8.07 8.89
N MET A 102 7.90 -8.91 7.91
CA MET A 102 8.03 -10.36 8.04
C MET A 102 9.49 -10.80 8.08
N SER A 103 10.37 -10.21 7.26
CA SER A 103 11.81 -10.52 7.29
C SER A 103 12.50 -10.02 8.56
N LEU A 104 12.10 -8.87 9.10
CA LEU A 104 12.61 -8.39 10.40
C LEU A 104 12.13 -9.29 11.54
N ALA A 105 10.88 -9.75 11.50
CA ALA A 105 10.36 -10.71 12.47
C ALA A 105 11.11 -12.05 12.40
N ALA A 106 11.45 -12.52 11.19
CA ALA A 106 12.27 -13.70 10.98
C ALA A 106 13.66 -13.55 11.62
N ALA A 107 14.36 -12.45 11.32
CA ALA A 107 15.67 -12.14 11.88
C ALA A 107 15.61 -12.06 13.42
N ASN A 108 14.58 -11.41 13.97
CA ASN A 108 14.37 -11.33 15.41
C ASN A 108 14.16 -12.70 16.07
N THR A 109 13.37 -13.58 15.42
CA THR A 109 13.07 -14.93 15.92
C THR A 109 14.34 -15.79 16.05
N VAL A 110 15.31 -15.64 15.15
CA VAL A 110 16.59 -16.36 15.19
C VAL A 110 17.70 -15.61 15.94
N GLY A 111 17.37 -14.49 16.60
CA GLY A 111 18.32 -13.72 17.40
C GLY A 111 19.31 -12.87 16.60
N ILE A 112 19.05 -12.63 15.32
CA ILE A 112 19.88 -11.74 14.49
C ILE A 112 19.53 -10.29 14.83
N GLN A 113 20.53 -9.54 15.26
CA GLN A 113 20.40 -8.10 15.49
C GLN A 113 20.50 -7.34 14.17
N VAL A 114 19.41 -6.68 13.78
CA VAL A 114 19.38 -5.85 12.58
C VAL A 114 19.71 -4.42 12.97
N SER A 115 20.79 -3.87 12.41
CA SER A 115 21.15 -2.47 12.59
C SER A 115 20.17 -1.55 11.85
N PHE A 116 20.05 -0.30 12.28
CA PHE A 116 19.22 0.70 11.60
C PHE A 116 19.62 0.88 10.12
N ALA A 117 20.92 0.90 9.82
CA ALA A 117 21.41 1.02 8.44
C ALA A 117 20.97 -0.17 7.58
N THR A 118 21.06 -1.39 8.10
CA THR A 118 20.61 -2.59 7.38
C THR A 118 19.09 -2.62 7.21
N ALA A 119 18.33 -2.12 8.19
CA ALA A 119 16.89 -1.97 8.09
C ALA A 119 16.48 -0.98 6.99
N LEU A 120 17.22 0.12 6.80
CA LEU A 120 17.00 1.04 5.68
C LEU A 120 17.30 0.40 4.33
N ILE A 121 18.38 -0.38 4.24
CA ILE A 121 18.71 -1.15 3.02
C ILE A 121 17.61 -2.16 2.71
N LEU A 122 17.12 -2.88 3.73
CA LEU A 122 15.97 -3.78 3.60
C LEU A 122 14.75 -3.03 3.08
N ALA A 123 14.40 -1.87 3.65
CA ALA A 123 13.24 -1.10 3.20
C ALA A 123 13.34 -0.75 1.70
N PHE A 124 14.51 -0.28 1.26
CA PHE A 124 14.75 0.01 -0.15
C PHE A 124 14.60 -1.23 -1.05
N ILE A 125 15.20 -2.35 -0.66
CA ILE A 125 15.12 -3.60 -1.42
C ILE A 125 13.69 -4.15 -1.43
N ALA A 126 12.99 -4.09 -0.30
CA ALA A 126 11.60 -4.51 -0.17
C ALA A 126 10.69 -3.68 -1.08
N THR A 127 10.87 -2.36 -1.14
CA THR A 127 10.12 -1.50 -2.07
C THR A 127 10.38 -1.88 -3.53
N LEU A 128 11.64 -2.07 -3.93
CA LEU A 128 11.96 -2.47 -5.31
C LEU A 128 11.40 -3.86 -5.65
N ALA A 129 11.50 -4.80 -4.72
CA ALA A 129 11.00 -6.15 -4.90
C ALA A 129 9.47 -6.19 -4.96
N ALA A 130 8.80 -5.37 -4.15
CA ALA A 130 7.35 -5.26 -4.10
C ALA A 130 6.77 -4.88 -5.48
N CYS A 131 7.41 -3.96 -6.22
CA CYS A 131 7.02 -3.64 -7.60
C CYS A 131 7.00 -4.88 -8.53
N GLY A 132 7.82 -5.90 -8.23
CA GLY A 132 7.89 -7.15 -8.98
C GLY A 132 6.87 -8.22 -8.55
N ALA A 133 6.17 -8.04 -7.42
CA ALA A 133 5.16 -8.97 -6.92
C ALA A 133 3.80 -8.87 -7.63
N SER A 134 3.66 -7.92 -8.56
CA SER A 134 2.42 -7.47 -9.16
C SER A 134 1.45 -8.57 -9.62
N GLY A 135 0.23 -8.53 -9.07
CA GLY A 135 -0.94 -9.20 -9.61
C GLY A 135 -1.21 -10.63 -9.12
N VAL A 136 -0.37 -11.17 -8.23
CA VAL A 136 -0.53 -12.52 -7.66
C VAL A 136 -0.91 -12.41 -6.19
N ALA A 137 -2.02 -13.03 -5.80
CA ALA A 137 -2.45 -13.09 -4.40
C ALA A 137 -1.37 -13.76 -3.53
N GLY A 138 -0.97 -13.09 -2.44
CA GLY A 138 0.16 -13.54 -1.60
C GLY A 138 1.53 -13.46 -2.28
N GLY A 139 1.68 -12.74 -3.40
CA GLY A 139 2.95 -12.60 -4.12
C GLY A 139 4.06 -11.96 -3.27
N SER A 140 3.70 -11.00 -2.41
CA SER A 140 4.63 -10.35 -1.47
C SER A 140 5.24 -11.35 -0.47
N LEU A 141 4.48 -12.37 -0.04
CA LEU A 141 4.99 -13.42 0.85
C LEU A 141 6.14 -14.20 0.20
N LEU A 142 6.06 -14.45 -1.11
CA LEU A 142 7.08 -15.21 -1.85
C LEU A 142 8.41 -14.45 -1.98
N LEU A 143 8.44 -13.15 -1.67
CA LEU A 143 9.65 -12.33 -1.67
C LEU A 143 10.32 -12.23 -0.30
N ILE A 144 9.69 -12.74 0.77
CA ILE A 144 10.26 -12.79 2.12
C ILE A 144 11.62 -13.54 2.15
N PRO A 145 11.79 -14.71 1.48
CA PRO A 145 13.08 -15.40 1.48
C PRO A 145 14.22 -14.58 0.90
N MET A 146 13.94 -13.79 -0.14
CA MET A 146 14.92 -12.87 -0.72
C MET A 146 15.37 -11.83 0.32
N ALA A 147 14.43 -11.18 1.00
CA ALA A 147 14.75 -10.19 2.03
C ALA A 147 15.44 -10.81 3.26
N CYS A 148 15.04 -12.00 3.68
CA CYS A 148 15.68 -12.77 4.74
C CYS A 148 17.15 -13.11 4.43
N SER A 149 17.47 -13.38 3.16
CA SER A 149 18.84 -13.71 2.74
C SER A 149 19.84 -12.59 3.01
N LEU A 150 19.40 -11.31 3.03
CA LEU A 150 20.24 -10.16 3.36
C LEU A 150 20.81 -10.21 4.78
N PHE A 151 20.10 -10.89 5.68
CA PHE A 151 20.49 -11.07 7.07
C PHE A 151 21.19 -12.41 7.33
N GLY A 152 21.30 -13.27 6.31
CA GLY A 152 21.78 -14.64 6.48
C GLY A 152 20.79 -15.54 7.23
N VAL A 153 19.50 -15.21 7.24
CA VAL A 153 18.47 -16.08 7.80
C VAL A 153 18.37 -17.35 6.94
N ASN A 154 18.35 -18.51 7.59
CA ASN A 154 18.25 -19.80 6.92
C ASN A 154 16.96 -19.88 6.06
N ALA A 155 17.07 -20.45 4.85
CA ALA A 155 15.95 -20.59 3.93
C ALA A 155 14.76 -21.36 4.53
N ASP A 156 15.02 -22.37 5.36
CA ASP A 156 13.96 -23.15 6.04
C ASP A 156 13.15 -22.25 6.99
N VAL A 157 13.82 -21.37 7.73
CA VAL A 157 13.17 -20.40 8.62
C VAL A 157 12.39 -19.37 7.80
N ALA A 158 12.98 -18.87 6.71
CA ALA A 158 12.28 -17.94 5.83
C ALA A 158 10.99 -18.57 5.24
N MET A 159 11.05 -19.84 4.84
CA MET A 159 9.87 -20.57 4.35
C MET A 159 8.82 -20.83 5.44
N GLN A 160 9.23 -21.04 6.69
CA GLN A 160 8.28 -21.09 7.82
C GLN A 160 7.54 -19.75 7.99
N VAL A 161 8.24 -18.63 7.84
CA VAL A 161 7.63 -17.29 7.92
C VAL A 161 6.65 -17.05 6.79
N VAL A 162 6.96 -17.52 5.58
CA VAL A 162 6.00 -17.54 4.46
C VAL A 162 4.75 -18.36 4.81
N ALA A 163 4.91 -19.53 5.41
CA ALA A 163 3.79 -20.36 5.85
C ALA A 163 2.92 -19.66 6.91
N VAL A 164 3.55 -18.96 7.87
CA VAL A 164 2.82 -18.11 8.84
C VAL A 164 2.07 -16.99 8.10
N GLY A 165 2.70 -16.37 7.10
CA GLY A 165 2.10 -15.39 6.22
C GLY A 165 0.81 -15.91 5.58
N PHE A 166 0.79 -17.14 5.05
CA PHE A 166 -0.43 -17.74 4.50
C PHE A 166 -1.53 -17.97 5.55
N ILE A 167 -1.17 -18.27 6.81
CA ILE A 167 -2.14 -18.44 7.90
C ILE A 167 -2.83 -17.12 8.25
N ILE A 168 -2.07 -16.04 8.36
CA ILE A 168 -2.61 -14.70 8.66
C ILE A 168 -3.04 -13.92 7.40
N GLY A 169 -2.78 -14.51 6.23
CA GLY A 169 -2.82 -13.86 4.93
C GLY A 169 -4.20 -13.36 4.54
N VAL A 170 -5.28 -13.97 5.04
CA VAL A 170 -6.63 -13.46 4.79
C VAL A 170 -6.77 -12.00 5.23
N VAL A 171 -6.23 -11.64 6.41
CA VAL A 171 -6.31 -10.25 6.89
C VAL A 171 -5.19 -9.41 6.31
N GLN A 172 -3.97 -9.93 6.29
CA GLN A 172 -2.80 -9.20 5.80
C GLN A 172 -2.92 -8.82 4.32
N ASP A 173 -3.25 -9.77 3.44
CA ASP A 173 -3.37 -9.58 1.98
C ASP A 173 -4.55 -8.65 1.65
N SER A 174 -5.64 -8.72 2.43
CA SER A 174 -6.78 -7.80 2.32
C SER A 174 -6.40 -6.35 2.65
N VAL A 175 -5.71 -6.11 3.77
CA VAL A 175 -5.28 -4.75 4.14
C VAL A 175 -4.19 -4.23 3.19
N GLU A 176 -3.26 -5.10 2.78
CA GLU A 176 -2.23 -4.81 1.77
C GLU A 176 -2.86 -4.34 0.46
N THR A 177 -3.80 -5.11 -0.08
CA THR A 177 -4.47 -4.77 -1.34
C THR A 177 -5.27 -3.47 -1.19
N ALA A 178 -5.95 -3.28 -0.06
CA ALA A 178 -6.72 -2.06 0.20
C ALA A 178 -5.83 -0.81 0.22
N LEU A 179 -4.67 -0.88 0.87
CA LEU A 179 -3.68 0.20 0.90
C LEU A 179 -3.18 0.51 -0.51
N ASN A 180 -2.67 -0.51 -1.22
CA ASN A 180 -2.11 -0.34 -2.56
C ASN A 180 -3.16 0.28 -3.52
N SER A 181 -4.35 -0.31 -3.58
CA SER A 181 -5.36 0.10 -4.56
C SER A 181 -5.97 1.47 -4.25
N SER A 182 -6.17 1.82 -2.98
CA SER A 182 -6.64 3.16 -2.61
C SER A 182 -5.57 4.23 -2.83
N GLY A 183 -4.29 3.88 -2.60
CA GLY A 183 -3.14 4.72 -2.91
C GLY A 183 -3.03 5.07 -4.39
N ASP A 184 -3.34 4.12 -5.30
CA ASP A 184 -3.32 4.36 -6.76
C ASP A 184 -4.16 5.58 -7.13
N VAL A 185 -5.42 5.59 -6.68
CA VAL A 185 -6.36 6.69 -6.96
C VAL A 185 -5.95 7.95 -6.23
N MET A 186 -5.55 7.83 -4.95
CA MET A 186 -5.18 8.98 -4.14
C MET A 186 -4.01 9.76 -4.74
N PHE A 187 -2.96 9.07 -5.16
CA PHE A 187 -1.78 9.73 -5.73
C PHE A 187 -2.01 10.19 -7.16
N ALA A 188 -2.79 9.46 -7.97
CA ALA A 188 -3.20 9.94 -9.29
C ALA A 188 -4.01 11.24 -9.18
N ALA A 189 -5.03 11.28 -8.31
CA ALA A 189 -5.83 12.47 -8.05
C ALA A 189 -4.99 13.63 -7.49
N THR A 190 -4.08 13.33 -6.55
CA THR A 190 -3.16 14.33 -5.98
C THR A 190 -2.27 14.95 -7.06
N ALA A 191 -1.71 14.13 -7.95
CA ALA A 191 -0.87 14.60 -9.05
C ALA A 191 -1.67 15.49 -10.03
N GLU A 192 -2.87 15.08 -10.42
CA GLU A 192 -3.70 15.86 -11.35
C GLU A 192 -4.15 17.19 -10.73
N TYR A 193 -4.64 17.16 -9.49
CA TYR A 193 -5.08 18.35 -8.78
C TYR A 193 -3.92 19.33 -8.52
N ALA A 194 -2.69 18.82 -8.36
CA ALA A 194 -1.51 19.67 -8.35
C ALA A 194 -1.27 20.36 -9.70
N GLN A 195 -1.54 19.69 -10.82
CA GLN A 195 -1.49 20.29 -12.16
C GLN A 195 -2.60 21.32 -12.36
N TRP A 196 -3.83 21.03 -11.92
CA TRP A 196 -4.94 22.00 -11.98
C TRP A 196 -4.58 23.32 -11.31
N LYS A 197 -3.98 23.25 -10.11
CA LYS A 197 -3.48 24.45 -9.41
C LYS A 197 -2.45 25.23 -10.22
N LYS A 198 -1.53 24.54 -10.93
CA LYS A 198 -0.54 25.19 -11.79
C LYS A 198 -1.17 25.84 -13.02
N GLN A 199 -2.29 25.29 -13.50
CA GLN A 199 -3.06 25.80 -14.64
C GLN A 199 -4.11 26.85 -14.24
N GLY A 200 -4.23 27.19 -12.96
CA GLY A 200 -5.23 28.14 -12.45
C GLY A 200 -6.65 27.57 -12.32
N LYS A 201 -6.84 26.26 -12.52
CA LYS A 201 -8.12 25.58 -12.29
C LYS A 201 -8.33 25.38 -10.78
N SER A 202 -9.54 25.69 -10.31
CA SER A 202 -9.89 25.53 -8.88
C SER A 202 -9.98 24.05 -8.51
N LEU A 203 -9.61 23.72 -7.27
CA LEU A 203 -9.75 22.36 -6.73
C LEU A 203 -11.23 21.99 -6.53
N PRO A 204 -11.53 20.69 -6.37
CA PRO A 204 -12.87 20.28 -5.94
C PRO A 204 -13.33 20.92 -4.63
N THR A 205 -14.64 21.13 -4.50
CA THR A 205 -15.25 21.73 -3.29
C THR A 205 -14.93 20.97 -2.01
N PHE A 206 -14.88 19.64 -2.05
CA PHE A 206 -14.53 18.80 -0.89
C PHE A 206 -13.06 18.93 -0.46
N LEU A 207 -12.20 19.54 -1.28
CA LEU A 207 -10.81 19.90 -0.96
C LEU A 207 -10.65 21.40 -0.69
N GLY A 208 -11.75 22.14 -0.57
CA GLY A 208 -11.77 23.58 -0.30
C GLY A 208 -11.49 24.47 -1.51
N GLY A 209 -11.81 24.00 -2.72
CA GLY A 209 -11.90 24.83 -3.93
C GLY A 209 -13.35 25.09 -4.37
N ASP A 210 -13.53 25.45 -5.64
CA ASP A 210 -14.82 25.91 -6.20
C ASP A 210 -15.37 24.97 -7.28
N THR A 211 -14.58 23.98 -7.72
CA THR A 211 -15.01 23.03 -8.76
C THR A 211 -16.03 22.07 -8.16
N LYS A 212 -17.28 22.19 -8.61
CA LYS A 212 -18.34 21.22 -8.28
C LYS A 212 -18.14 19.97 -9.11
N LEU A 213 -18.18 18.83 -8.45
CA LEU A 213 -18.20 17.51 -9.05
C LEU A 213 -19.49 16.82 -8.62
N ASP A 214 -20.04 15.97 -9.47
CA ASP A 214 -21.23 15.17 -9.16
C ASP A 214 -20.78 13.89 -8.44
N ILE A 215 -20.70 13.98 -7.11
CA ILE A 215 -20.11 12.97 -6.20
C ILE A 215 -20.94 12.78 -4.94
#